data_AF-A0A2Z4XXR9-F1
#
_entry.id   AF-A0A2Z4XXR9-F1
#
_cell.length_a   1.000
_cell.length_b   1.000
_cell.length_c   1.000
_cell.angle_alpha   90.00
_cell.angle_beta   90.00
_cell.angle_gamma   90.00
#
_symmetry.space_group_name_H-M   'P 1'
#
loop_
_entity.id
_entity.type
_entity.pdbx_description
1 polymer ?
#
loop_
_entity_poly.entity_id
_entity_poly.type
_entity_poly.pdbx_seq_one_letter_code
_entity_poly.pdbx_strand_id
1 'polypeptide(L)'
;MCETQYSLMIADDFIRLILTFFLCSSCVILYFIVVKRKVWDIPFWFCLVGFLSSLAIYGHIVQHIFLQNTFSYDGFISGAAIITILGLLFSKRRYIAFSSTVFSKDSPILFATFIVFGLIYLSTVDYDADCVANVYQLSIDILHIYVYPLLLLFTISAFLYRFTICISAFAICMALSIVHNIVFMFRALTFQHSYNVLVEEMICSSISIVLSVFAILVLTKTKRYIRKERNDSSRN
;
A
#
# COMPACT_ATOMS: atom_id res chain seq x y z
N MET A 1 -3.78 27.90 -13.52
CA MET A 1 -4.23 27.01 -14.61
C MET A 1 -3.78 25.61 -14.24
N CYS A 2 -4.70 24.70 -13.89
CA CYS A 2 -4.34 23.31 -13.55
C CYS A 2 -4.00 22.62 -14.90
N GLU A 3 -2.72 22.57 -15.29
CA GLU A 3 -2.28 21.96 -16.55
C GLU A 3 -2.00 20.47 -16.35
N THR A 4 -2.96 19.62 -16.68
CA THR A 4 -2.75 18.17 -16.77
C THR A 4 -2.23 17.83 -18.17
N GLN A 5 -0.93 17.91 -18.40
CA GLN A 5 -0.31 17.41 -19.64
C GLN A 5 -0.22 15.86 -19.61
N TYR A 6 -0.55 15.22 -20.73
CA TYR A 6 -0.77 13.75 -20.84
C TYR A 6 0.48 12.95 -21.25
N SER A 7 1.69 13.50 -21.11
CA SER A 7 2.92 12.88 -21.61
C SER A 7 3.47 11.74 -20.72
N LEU A 8 2.97 11.61 -19.50
CA LEU A 8 3.54 10.72 -18.47
C LEU A 8 2.80 9.38 -18.29
N MET A 9 1.76 9.09 -19.10
CA MET A 9 0.92 7.90 -18.92
C MET A 9 1.71 6.58 -19.02
N ILE A 10 2.72 6.54 -19.90
CA ILE A 10 3.60 5.37 -20.08
C ILE A 10 4.44 5.10 -18.83
N ALA A 11 5.00 6.14 -18.19
CA ALA A 11 5.79 5.97 -16.96
C ALA A 11 4.89 5.69 -15.74
N ASP A 12 3.68 6.26 -15.72
CA ASP A 12 2.65 6.02 -14.70
C ASP A 12 2.26 4.54 -14.64
N ASP A 13 2.03 3.91 -15.79
CA ASP A 13 1.64 2.49 -15.87
C ASP A 13 2.74 1.53 -15.42
N PHE A 14 3.99 1.78 -15.82
CA PHE A 14 5.12 0.95 -15.41
C PHE A 14 5.42 1.09 -13.91
N ILE A 15 5.35 2.30 -13.37
CA ILE A 15 5.55 2.54 -11.93
C ILE A 15 4.41 1.92 -11.11
N ARG A 16 3.16 2.00 -11.58
CA ARG A 16 2.01 1.32 -10.94
C ARG A 16 2.19 -0.19 -10.89
N LEU A 17 2.73 -0.79 -11.97
CA LEU A 17 3.06 -2.20 -11.99
C LEU A 17 4.15 -2.56 -10.98
N ILE A 18 5.22 -1.76 -10.90
CA ILE A 18 6.30 -1.93 -9.91
C ILE A 18 5.76 -1.85 -8.48
N LEU A 19 4.93 -0.84 -8.18
CA LEU A 19 4.28 -0.68 -6.87
C LEU A 19 3.47 -1.92 -6.51
N THR A 20 2.65 -2.41 -7.45
CA THR A 20 1.82 -3.61 -7.26
C THR A 20 2.68 -4.85 -7.04
N PHE A 21 3.81 -4.97 -7.74
CA PHE A 21 4.75 -6.07 -7.59
C PHE A 21 5.41 -6.10 -6.19
N PHE A 22 5.89 -4.97 -5.68
CA PHE A 22 6.46 -4.90 -4.33
C PHE A 22 5.41 -5.18 -3.25
N LEU A 23 4.19 -4.65 -3.43
CA LEU A 23 3.08 -4.89 -2.50
C LEU A 23 2.69 -6.38 -2.49
N CYS A 24 2.58 -7.01 -3.66
CA CYS A 24 2.36 -8.45 -3.77
C CYS A 24 3.48 -9.27 -3.10
N SER A 25 4.73 -8.89 -3.33
CA SER A 25 5.90 -9.54 -2.70
C SER A 25 5.84 -9.46 -1.18
N SER A 26 5.47 -8.30 -0.62
CA SER A 26 5.28 -8.14 0.82
C SER A 26 4.20 -9.08 1.39
N CYS A 27 3.10 -9.29 0.65
CA CYS A 27 2.03 -10.22 1.02
C CYS A 27 2.50 -11.68 1.02
N VAL A 28 3.30 -12.07 0.02
CA VAL A 28 3.90 -13.41 -0.07
C VAL A 28 4.86 -13.65 1.09
N ILE A 29 5.73 -12.68 1.39
CA ILE A 29 6.66 -12.77 2.51
C ILE A 29 5.90 -12.88 3.83
N LEU A 30 4.82 -12.10 4.01
CA LEU A 30 3.97 -12.18 5.19
C LEU A 30 3.38 -13.58 5.38
N TYR A 31 2.95 -14.25 4.30
CA TYR A 31 2.55 -15.66 4.35
C TYR A 31 3.67 -16.58 4.83
N PHE A 32 4.90 -16.41 4.35
CA PHE A 32 6.04 -17.21 4.82
C PHE A 32 6.37 -16.97 6.29
N ILE A 33 6.28 -15.72 6.76
CA ILE A 33 6.48 -15.39 8.17
C ILE A 33 5.44 -16.11 9.01
N VAL A 34 4.15 -15.98 8.68
CA VAL A 34 3.05 -16.47 9.53
C VAL A 34 2.86 -17.98 9.42
N VAL A 35 2.74 -18.52 8.19
CA VAL A 35 2.39 -19.93 7.97
C VAL A 35 3.61 -20.84 8.07
N LYS A 36 4.76 -20.40 7.57
CA LYS A 36 6.00 -21.19 7.62
C LYS A 36 6.90 -20.85 8.80
N ARG A 37 6.48 -19.89 9.66
CA ARG A 37 7.22 -19.44 10.85
C ARG A 37 8.68 -19.06 10.55
N LYS A 38 8.93 -18.56 9.33
CA LYS A 38 10.27 -18.14 8.91
C LYS A 38 10.56 -16.72 9.40
N VAL A 39 11.81 -16.46 9.78
CA VAL A 39 12.29 -15.13 10.19
C VAL A 39 12.60 -14.29 8.95
N TRP A 40 11.56 -13.92 8.22
CA TRP A 40 11.65 -13.19 6.95
C TRP A 40 11.26 -11.71 7.06
N ASP A 41 11.40 -11.14 8.26
CA ASP A 41 11.11 -9.73 8.51
C ASP A 41 12.05 -8.82 7.72
N ILE A 42 13.35 -9.16 7.62
CA ILE A 42 14.31 -8.40 6.83
C ILE A 42 13.90 -8.33 5.35
N PRO A 43 13.63 -9.46 4.64
CA PRO A 43 13.06 -9.43 3.30
C PRO A 43 11.79 -8.59 3.18
N PHE A 44 10.89 -8.66 4.18
CA PHE A 44 9.66 -7.87 4.18
C PHE A 44 9.98 -6.36 4.17
N TRP A 45 10.87 -5.93 5.06
CA TRP A 45 11.29 -4.53 5.14
C TRP A 45 12.01 -4.07 3.86
N PHE A 46 12.82 -4.93 3.22
CA PHE A 46 13.41 -4.60 1.92
C PHE A 46 12.37 -4.41 0.82
N CYS A 47 11.36 -5.29 0.73
CA CYS A 47 10.25 -5.11 -0.21
C CYS A 47 9.47 -3.82 0.10
N LEU A 48 9.29 -3.48 1.38
CA LEU A 48 8.62 -2.26 1.77
C LEU A 48 9.42 -1.01 1.42
N VAL A 49 10.75 -1.02 1.63
CA VAL A 49 11.63 0.07 1.19
C VAL A 49 11.54 0.23 -0.33
N GLY A 50 11.60 -0.87 -1.10
CA GLY A 50 11.41 -0.83 -2.55
C GLY A 50 10.08 -0.20 -2.96
N PHE A 51 8.98 -0.62 -2.33
CA PHE A 51 7.65 -0.02 -2.53
C PHE A 51 7.65 1.48 -2.25
N LEU A 52 8.16 1.90 -1.09
CA LEU A 52 8.18 3.29 -0.66
C LEU A 52 9.08 4.15 -1.55
N SER A 53 10.24 3.64 -1.97
CA SER A 53 11.12 4.31 -2.90
C SER A 53 10.50 4.46 -4.29
N SER A 54 9.71 3.48 -4.76
CA SER A 54 8.97 3.64 -6.02
C SER A 54 7.83 4.66 -5.90
N LEU A 55 7.11 4.66 -4.78
CA LEU A 55 6.03 5.64 -4.53
C LEU A 55 6.59 7.05 -4.37
N ALA A 56 7.77 7.13 -3.75
CA ALA A 56 8.58 8.31 -3.75
C ALA A 56 8.86 8.71 -5.21
N ILE A 57 9.69 7.97 -5.94
CA ILE A 57 10.12 8.38 -7.30
C ILE A 57 8.94 8.83 -8.17
N TYR A 58 7.79 8.14 -8.08
CA TYR A 58 6.53 8.57 -8.65
C TYR A 58 6.09 9.99 -8.25
N GLY A 59 5.88 10.24 -6.96
CA GLY A 59 5.44 11.55 -6.46
C GLY A 59 6.38 12.69 -6.82
N HIS A 60 7.69 12.47 -6.80
CA HIS A 60 8.67 13.50 -7.21
C HIS A 60 8.55 13.84 -8.70
N ILE A 61 8.41 12.83 -9.56
CA ILE A 61 8.23 13.03 -11.01
C ILE A 61 6.91 13.77 -11.28
N VAL A 62 5.83 13.42 -10.59
CA VAL A 62 4.51 14.06 -10.77
C VAL A 62 4.52 15.52 -10.29
N GLN A 63 5.14 15.80 -9.13
CA GLN A 63 5.23 17.15 -8.54
C GLN A 63 6.06 18.13 -9.39
N HIS A 64 7.17 17.67 -9.97
CA HIS A 64 8.00 18.54 -10.81
C HIS A 64 7.45 18.76 -12.22
N ILE A 65 6.47 17.97 -12.66
CA ILE A 65 5.99 18.00 -14.06
C ILE A 65 4.56 18.55 -14.18
N PHE A 66 3.66 18.40 -13.19
CA PHE A 66 2.23 18.68 -13.42
C PHE A 66 1.47 19.58 -12.43
N LEU A 67 1.78 19.66 -11.13
CA LEU A 67 0.90 20.39 -10.19
C LEU A 67 1.60 20.94 -8.93
N GLN A 68 1.17 22.13 -8.49
CA GLN A 68 1.42 22.68 -7.14
C GLN A 68 0.63 21.93 -6.03
N ASN A 69 -0.41 21.15 -6.37
CA ASN A 69 -1.26 20.41 -5.41
C ASN A 69 -0.78 18.96 -5.20
N THR A 70 0.46 18.81 -4.75
CA THR A 70 1.03 17.50 -4.48
C THR A 70 1.41 17.39 -3.02
N PHE A 71 0.92 16.32 -2.37
CA PHE A 71 1.57 15.60 -1.27
C PHE A 71 2.86 16.29 -0.78
N SER A 72 2.98 16.75 0.48
CA SER A 72 4.33 16.96 1.02
C SER A 72 5.00 15.60 1.14
N TYR A 73 5.72 15.35 0.08
CA TYR A 73 6.52 14.21 -0.25
C TYR A 73 7.56 13.92 0.83
N ASP A 74 8.11 14.98 1.43
CA ASP A 74 9.07 14.92 2.52
C ASP A 74 8.48 14.33 3.80
N GLY A 75 7.21 14.62 4.11
CA GLY A 75 6.51 14.10 5.29
C GLY A 75 6.21 12.60 5.21
N PHE A 76 5.70 12.15 4.06
CA PHE A 76 5.43 10.73 3.83
C PHE A 76 6.72 9.91 3.74
N ILE A 77 7.74 10.40 3.02
CA ILE A 77 9.02 9.70 2.88
C ILE A 77 9.77 9.65 4.20
N SER A 78 9.84 10.76 4.94
CA SER A 78 10.50 10.76 6.25
C SER A 78 9.79 9.84 7.23
N GLY A 79 8.46 9.85 7.29
CA GLY A 79 7.68 8.93 8.11
C GLY A 79 7.89 7.47 7.73
N ALA A 80 7.83 7.17 6.42
CA ALA A 80 7.98 5.81 5.92
C ALA A 80 9.43 5.29 6.06
N ALA A 81 10.43 6.17 5.90
CA ALA A 81 11.84 5.89 6.15
C ALA A 81 12.10 5.62 7.64
N ILE A 82 11.56 6.43 8.54
CA ILE A 82 11.66 6.20 9.99
C ILE A 82 11.04 4.86 10.36
N ILE A 83 9.84 4.55 9.85
CA ILE A 83 9.16 3.27 10.14
C ILE A 83 9.95 2.08 9.59
N THR A 84 10.51 2.17 8.39
CA THR A 84 11.33 1.08 7.82
C THR A 84 12.66 0.90 8.56
N ILE A 85 13.32 1.99 8.96
CA ILE A 85 14.54 1.95 9.77
C ILE A 85 14.26 1.33 11.14
N LEU A 86 13.20 1.77 11.83
CA LEU A 86 12.77 1.17 13.09
C LEU A 86 12.42 -0.32 12.90
N GLY A 87 11.72 -0.66 11.82
CA GLY A 87 11.38 -2.03 11.46
C GLY A 87 12.59 -2.94 11.28
N LEU A 88 13.61 -2.46 10.57
CA LEU A 88 14.89 -3.15 10.38
C LEU A 88 15.67 -3.29 11.70
N LEU A 89 15.73 -2.23 12.50
CA LEU A 89 16.43 -2.22 13.80
C LEU A 89 15.79 -3.18 14.81
N PHE A 90 14.46 -3.26 14.83
CA PHE A 90 13.71 -4.12 15.76
C PHE A 90 13.45 -5.54 15.21
N SER A 91 13.94 -5.85 14.00
CA SER A 91 13.84 -7.18 13.42
C SER A 91 14.64 -8.20 14.23
N LYS A 92 13.96 -9.03 15.01
CA LYS A 92 14.62 -10.05 15.85
C LYS A 92 15.05 -11.26 15.02
N ARG A 93 16.18 -11.88 15.39
CA ARG A 93 16.68 -13.13 14.78
C ARG A 93 15.81 -14.36 15.07
N ARG A 94 14.79 -14.25 15.93
CA ARG A 94 13.89 -15.34 16.30
C ARG A 94 12.46 -14.98 15.89
N TYR A 95 11.71 -15.98 15.47
CA TYR A 95 10.29 -15.82 15.14
C TYR A 95 9.50 -15.38 16.37
N ILE A 96 8.63 -14.39 16.18
CA ILE A 96 7.67 -13.91 17.18
C ILE A 96 6.27 -14.12 16.59
N ALA A 97 5.41 -14.81 17.33
CA ALA A 97 4.04 -15.05 16.90
C ALA A 97 3.24 -13.75 16.86
N PHE A 98 2.32 -13.65 15.89
CA PHE A 98 1.43 -12.50 15.78
C PHE A 98 0.33 -12.55 16.85
N SER A 99 0.02 -11.40 17.43
CA SER A 99 -1.11 -11.23 18.34
C SER A 99 -2.42 -11.36 17.55
N SER A 100 -3.26 -12.31 17.98
CA SER A 100 -4.62 -12.48 17.46
C SER A 100 -5.64 -11.57 18.14
N THR A 101 -5.27 -10.90 19.24
CA THR A 101 -6.11 -9.95 19.97
C THR A 101 -5.74 -8.52 19.62
N VAL A 102 -6.77 -7.72 19.29
CA VAL A 102 -6.65 -6.28 19.04
C VAL A 102 -6.43 -5.50 20.34
N PHE A 103 -6.69 -6.11 21.49
CA PHE A 103 -6.42 -5.59 22.83
C PHE A 103 -5.24 -6.36 23.47
N SER A 104 -4.05 -6.18 22.90
CA SER A 104 -2.81 -6.66 23.51
C SER A 104 -2.13 -5.52 24.28
N LYS A 105 -1.08 -5.85 25.03
CA LYS A 105 -0.25 -4.85 25.73
C LYS A 105 0.33 -3.80 24.78
N ASP A 106 0.52 -4.16 23.51
CA ASP A 106 1.14 -3.30 22.50
C ASP A 106 0.12 -2.46 21.72
N SER A 107 -1.20 -2.67 21.94
CA SER A 107 -2.25 -1.95 21.22
C SER A 107 -2.21 -0.43 21.43
N PRO A 108 -2.02 0.09 22.65
CA PRO A 108 -1.88 1.54 22.85
C PRO A 108 -0.72 2.13 22.05
N ILE A 109 0.39 1.39 21.93
CA ILE A 109 1.58 1.82 21.20
C ILE A 109 1.30 1.83 19.68
N LEU A 110 0.60 0.81 19.16
CA LEU A 110 0.14 0.78 17.77
C LEU A 110 -0.75 1.99 17.45
N PHE A 111 -1.76 2.27 18.28
CA PHE A 111 -2.65 3.39 18.01
C PHE A 111 -1.95 4.73 18.17
N ALA A 112 -1.09 4.89 19.18
CA ALA A 112 -0.31 6.11 19.36
C ALA A 112 0.60 6.38 18.15
N THR A 113 1.33 5.37 17.66
CA THR A 113 2.17 5.52 16.47
C THR A 113 1.36 5.79 15.22
N PHE A 114 0.26 5.07 14.99
CA PHE A 114 -0.62 5.32 13.86
C PHE A 114 -1.19 6.75 13.88
N ILE A 115 -1.65 7.22 15.04
CA ILE A 115 -2.19 8.59 15.19
C ILE A 115 -1.10 9.62 14.94
N VAL A 116 0.09 9.47 15.53
CA VAL A 116 1.18 10.42 15.35
C VAL A 116 1.61 10.50 13.89
N PHE A 117 1.91 9.37 13.25
CA PHE A 117 2.31 9.37 11.84
C PHE A 117 1.16 9.76 10.90
N GLY A 118 -0.08 9.43 11.25
CA GLY A 118 -1.27 9.84 10.49
C GLY A 118 -1.49 11.35 10.57
N LEU A 119 -1.30 11.97 11.74
CA LEU A 119 -1.38 13.42 11.90
C LEU A 119 -0.23 14.14 11.18
N ILE A 120 1.00 13.61 11.26
CA ILE A 120 2.13 14.13 10.49
C ILE A 120 1.77 14.09 9.00
N TYR A 121 1.31 12.94 8.50
CA TYR A 121 0.89 12.78 7.13
C TYR A 121 -0.19 13.81 6.73
N LEU A 122 -1.30 13.87 7.48
CA LEU A 122 -2.40 14.80 7.20
C LEU A 122 -1.97 16.27 7.25
N SER A 123 -1.09 16.65 8.18
CA SER A 123 -0.54 18.01 8.28
C SER A 123 0.35 18.39 7.09
N THR A 124 0.83 17.38 6.37
CA THR A 124 1.67 17.52 5.18
C THR A 124 0.91 17.34 3.87
N VAL A 125 -0.39 17.03 3.91
CA VAL A 125 -1.18 16.98 2.69
C VAL A 125 -1.53 18.41 2.30
N ASP A 126 -0.95 18.88 1.20
CA ASP A 126 -1.32 20.14 0.57
C ASP A 126 -2.26 19.83 -0.61
N TYR A 127 -3.56 19.79 -0.30
CA TYR A 127 -4.62 19.52 -1.27
C TYR A 127 -5.49 20.77 -1.43
N ASP A 128 -5.42 21.39 -2.59
CA ASP A 128 -6.31 22.48 -2.94
C ASP A 128 -7.56 21.95 -3.65
N ALA A 129 -8.68 22.10 -2.95
CA ALA A 129 -10.00 21.64 -3.36
C ALA A 129 -10.61 22.48 -4.49
N ASP A 130 -10.06 23.65 -4.79
CA ASP A 130 -10.57 24.55 -5.82
C ASP A 130 -10.15 24.09 -7.25
N CYS A 131 -9.14 23.22 -7.40
CA CYS A 131 -8.79 22.57 -8.68
C CYS A 131 -9.68 21.35 -9.03
N VAL A 132 -10.71 21.02 -8.24
CA VAL A 132 -11.55 19.82 -8.48
C VAL A 132 -12.64 20.11 -9.51
N ALA A 133 -12.51 19.52 -10.70
CA ALA A 133 -13.44 19.75 -11.81
C ALA A 133 -14.78 19.01 -11.67
N ASN A 134 -14.84 17.87 -10.97
CA ASN A 134 -16.05 17.03 -10.87
C ASN A 134 -16.11 16.22 -9.55
N VAL A 135 -17.32 15.91 -9.08
CA VAL A 135 -17.55 15.09 -7.85
C VAL A 135 -16.94 13.68 -7.94
N TYR A 136 -16.92 13.10 -9.14
CA TYR A 136 -16.24 11.83 -9.39
C TYR A 136 -14.73 11.91 -9.14
N GLN A 137 -14.11 13.02 -9.55
CA GLN A 137 -12.69 13.27 -9.35
C GLN A 137 -12.38 13.51 -7.87
N LEU A 138 -13.22 14.27 -7.16
CA LEU A 138 -13.14 14.43 -5.70
C LEU A 138 -13.11 13.08 -4.97
N SER A 139 -13.97 12.15 -5.40
CA SER A 139 -14.08 10.82 -4.79
C SER A 139 -12.80 9.99 -4.97
N ILE A 140 -12.21 10.07 -6.16
CA ILE A 140 -10.94 9.41 -6.49
C ILE A 140 -9.80 10.03 -5.68
N ASP A 141 -9.74 11.36 -5.64
CA ASP A 141 -8.71 12.10 -4.92
C ASP A 141 -8.75 11.76 -3.43
N ILE A 142 -9.93 11.73 -2.82
CA ILE A 142 -10.08 11.37 -1.40
C ILE A 142 -9.55 9.95 -1.13
N LEU A 143 -9.87 9.02 -2.02
CA LEU A 143 -9.45 7.63 -1.87
C LEU A 143 -7.91 7.49 -1.97
N HIS A 144 -7.29 8.21 -2.90
CA HIS A 144 -5.84 8.10 -3.17
C HIS A 144 -4.99 8.91 -2.22
N ILE A 145 -5.47 10.09 -1.83
CA ILE A 145 -4.73 11.00 -0.96
C ILE A 145 -4.93 10.60 0.49
N TYR A 146 -6.16 10.36 0.94
CA TYR A 146 -6.39 10.11 2.37
C TYR A 146 -6.48 8.62 2.70
N VAL A 147 -7.36 7.89 2.04
CA VAL A 147 -7.71 6.53 2.48
C VAL A 147 -6.56 5.55 2.25
N TYR A 148 -5.97 5.52 1.06
CA TYR A 148 -4.94 4.55 0.70
C TYR A 148 -3.65 4.70 1.53
N PRO A 149 -3.07 5.91 1.68
CA PRO A 149 -1.85 6.09 2.47
C PRO A 149 -2.06 5.82 3.96
N LEU A 150 -3.20 6.24 4.52
CA LEU A 150 -3.54 5.95 5.93
C LEU A 150 -3.76 4.44 6.14
N LEU A 151 -4.42 3.75 5.22
CA LEU A 151 -4.62 2.31 5.30
C LEU A 151 -3.28 1.56 5.22
N LEU A 152 -2.38 1.98 4.33
CA LEU A 152 -1.03 1.42 4.22
C LEU A 152 -0.21 1.68 5.48
N LEU A 153 -0.26 2.90 6.03
CA LEU A 153 0.41 3.28 7.28
C LEU A 153 -0.10 2.44 8.47
N PHE A 154 -1.41 2.26 8.58
CA PHE A 154 -2.02 1.37 9.56
C PHE A 154 -1.54 -0.08 9.39
N THR A 155 -1.44 -0.53 8.15
CA THR A 155 -1.00 -1.89 7.83
C THR A 155 0.45 -2.14 8.25
N ILE A 156 1.34 -1.19 7.97
CA ILE A 156 2.77 -1.27 8.31
C ILE A 156 2.97 -1.19 9.83
N SER A 157 2.29 -0.28 10.51
CA SER A 157 2.33 -0.19 11.97
C SER A 157 1.78 -1.46 12.62
N ALA A 158 0.67 -2.00 12.13
CA ALA A 158 0.15 -3.29 12.58
C ALA A 158 1.14 -4.43 12.38
N PHE A 159 1.90 -4.44 11.27
CA PHE A 159 2.96 -5.43 11.07
C PHE A 159 4.13 -5.24 12.05
N LEU A 160 4.58 -3.99 12.26
CA LEU A 160 5.67 -3.64 13.18
C LEU A 160 5.42 -4.17 14.59
N TYR A 161 4.18 -4.00 15.07
CA TYR A 161 3.75 -4.50 16.38
C TYR A 161 3.14 -5.92 16.35
N ARG A 162 3.32 -6.67 15.25
CA ARG A 162 2.92 -8.08 15.10
C ARG A 162 1.43 -8.35 15.32
N PHE A 163 0.54 -7.48 14.85
CA PHE A 163 -0.89 -7.73 14.89
C PHE A 163 -1.39 -8.45 13.65
N THR A 164 -2.14 -9.54 13.85
CA THR A 164 -2.78 -10.30 12.75
C THR A 164 -3.71 -9.46 11.86
N ILE A 165 -4.20 -8.31 12.35
CA ILE A 165 -5.04 -7.39 11.59
C ILE A 165 -4.33 -6.83 10.34
N CYS A 166 -2.98 -6.83 10.32
CA CYS A 166 -2.21 -6.40 9.16
C CYS A 166 -2.54 -7.25 7.91
N ILE A 167 -2.85 -8.54 8.07
CA ILE A 167 -3.19 -9.44 6.96
C ILE A 167 -4.49 -9.00 6.29
N SER A 168 -5.50 -8.63 7.09
CA SER A 168 -6.76 -8.09 6.54
C SER A 168 -6.56 -6.72 5.90
N ALA A 169 -5.77 -5.85 6.51
CA ALA A 169 -5.54 -4.51 5.97
C ALA A 169 -4.78 -4.58 4.63
N PHE A 170 -3.74 -5.42 4.51
CA PHE A 170 -3.10 -5.71 3.23
C PHE A 170 -4.07 -6.26 2.18
N ALA A 171 -5.00 -7.15 2.55
CA ALA A 171 -5.97 -7.69 1.61
C ALA A 171 -6.93 -6.60 1.09
N ILE A 172 -7.30 -5.63 1.94
CA ILE A 172 -8.11 -4.48 1.54
C ILE A 172 -7.28 -3.58 0.59
N CYS A 173 -6.00 -3.33 0.86
CA CYS A 173 -5.13 -2.58 -0.06
C CYS A 173 -5.06 -3.24 -1.44
N MET A 174 -4.87 -4.57 -1.51
CA MET A 174 -4.86 -5.29 -2.79
C MET A 174 -6.22 -5.24 -3.50
N ALA A 175 -7.33 -5.30 -2.76
CA ALA A 175 -8.67 -5.19 -3.35
C ALA A 175 -8.93 -3.80 -3.93
N LEU A 176 -8.51 -2.74 -3.23
CA LEU A 176 -8.55 -1.37 -3.74
C LEU A 176 -7.68 -1.22 -4.99
N SER A 177 -6.50 -1.85 -5.03
CA SER A 177 -5.66 -1.87 -6.23
C SER A 177 -6.38 -2.51 -7.44
N ILE A 178 -7.15 -3.57 -7.24
CA ILE A 178 -7.96 -4.16 -8.32
C ILE A 178 -8.99 -3.16 -8.83
N VAL A 179 -9.76 -2.52 -7.93
CA VAL A 179 -10.78 -1.53 -8.30
C VAL A 179 -10.13 -0.38 -9.07
N HIS A 180 -8.99 0.12 -8.59
CA HIS A 180 -8.25 1.18 -9.25
C HIS A 180 -7.83 0.78 -10.68
N ASN A 181 -7.22 -0.39 -10.86
CA ASN A 181 -6.79 -0.85 -12.19
C ASN A 181 -7.98 -1.09 -13.14
N ILE A 182 -9.16 -1.50 -12.64
CA ILE A 182 -10.37 -1.63 -13.44
C ILE A 182 -10.87 -0.26 -13.90
N VAL A 183 -10.92 0.72 -13.00
CA VAL A 183 -11.30 2.10 -13.33
C VAL A 183 -10.33 2.69 -14.35
N PHE A 184 -9.04 2.41 -14.21
CA PHE A 184 -8.01 2.85 -15.15
C PHE A 184 -8.21 2.26 -16.55
N MET A 185 -8.44 0.94 -16.66
CA MET A 185 -8.79 0.31 -17.95
C MET A 185 -10.06 0.89 -18.56
N PHE A 186 -11.08 1.19 -17.76
CA PHE A 186 -12.31 1.81 -18.28
C PHE A 186 -12.04 3.22 -18.84
N ARG A 187 -11.18 3.99 -18.16
CA ARG A 187 -10.73 5.30 -18.65
C ARG A 187 -9.93 5.17 -19.95
N ALA A 188 -9.00 4.22 -20.02
CA ALA A 188 -8.20 3.94 -21.22
C ALA A 188 -9.08 3.65 -22.44
N LEU A 189 -10.13 2.83 -22.25
CA LEU A 189 -11.05 2.43 -23.31
C LEU A 189 -12.00 3.55 -23.75
N THR A 190 -12.30 4.50 -22.86
CA THR A 190 -13.26 5.60 -23.14
C THR A 190 -12.59 6.82 -23.74
N PHE A 191 -11.35 7.12 -23.38
CA PHE A 191 -10.59 8.22 -23.95
C PHE A 191 -9.67 7.69 -25.07
N GLN A 192 -9.82 8.20 -26.30
CA GLN A 192 -9.06 7.77 -27.49
C GLN A 192 -7.55 8.04 -27.36
N HIS A 193 -6.84 7.14 -26.70
CA HIS A 193 -5.37 7.13 -26.64
C HIS A 193 -4.79 6.56 -27.93
N SER A 194 -3.54 6.89 -28.22
CA SER A 194 -2.81 6.23 -29.31
C SER A 194 -2.76 4.72 -29.05
N TYR A 195 -2.86 3.91 -30.10
CA TYR A 195 -2.99 2.45 -29.99
C TYR A 195 -1.89 1.81 -29.13
N ASN A 196 -0.65 2.31 -29.20
CA ASN A 196 0.47 1.80 -28.41
C ASN A 196 0.30 2.06 -26.91
N VAL A 197 -0.18 3.24 -26.52
CA VAL A 197 -0.42 3.60 -25.11
C VAL A 197 -1.57 2.78 -24.55
N LEU A 198 -2.64 2.61 -25.33
CA LEU A 198 -3.78 1.78 -24.93
C LEU A 198 -3.38 0.33 -24.62
N VAL A 199 -2.54 -0.27 -25.49
CA VAL A 199 -2.10 -1.66 -25.33
C VAL A 199 -1.23 -1.82 -24.08
N GLU A 200 -0.31 -0.88 -23.84
CA GLU A 200 0.55 -0.90 -22.66
C GLU A 200 -0.24 -0.77 -21.35
N GLU A 201 -1.16 0.20 -21.30
CA GLU A 201 -2.01 0.47 -20.13
C GLU A 201 -2.88 -0.76 -19.77
N MET A 202 -3.43 -1.43 -20.79
CA MET A 202 -4.23 -2.65 -20.62
C MET A 202 -3.35 -3.83 -20.13
N ILE A 203 -2.13 -3.98 -20.65
CA ILE A 203 -1.20 -5.03 -20.22
C ILE A 203 -0.75 -4.79 -18.77
N CYS A 204 -0.28 -3.59 -18.42
CA CYS A 204 0.15 -3.28 -17.06
C CYS A 204 -0.98 -3.43 -16.04
N SER A 205 -2.20 -2.97 -16.38
CA SER A 205 -3.37 -3.07 -15.51
C SER A 205 -3.82 -4.53 -15.33
N SER A 206 -3.82 -5.33 -16.40
CA SER A 206 -4.18 -6.75 -16.31
C SER A 206 -3.19 -7.55 -15.47
N ILE A 207 -1.87 -7.34 -15.64
CA ILE A 207 -0.84 -7.98 -14.80
C ILE A 207 -1.02 -7.56 -13.34
N SER A 208 -1.25 -6.26 -13.08
CA SER A 208 -1.45 -5.73 -11.73
C SER A 208 -2.68 -6.36 -11.04
N ILE A 209 -3.77 -6.59 -11.79
CA ILE A 209 -4.95 -7.30 -11.28
C ILE A 209 -4.61 -8.75 -10.93
N VAL A 210 -3.91 -9.46 -11.80
CA VAL A 210 -3.50 -10.86 -11.54
C VAL A 210 -2.64 -10.96 -10.29
N LEU A 211 -1.65 -10.08 -10.13
CA LEU A 211 -0.80 -10.01 -8.94
C LEU A 211 -1.63 -9.70 -7.69
N SER A 212 -2.61 -8.80 -7.80
CA SER A 212 -3.47 -8.42 -6.68
C SER A 212 -4.40 -9.55 -6.24
N VAL A 213 -5.02 -10.25 -7.20
CA VAL A 213 -5.83 -11.45 -6.92
C VAL A 213 -4.96 -12.53 -6.27
N PHE A 214 -3.76 -12.78 -6.80
CA PHE A 214 -2.83 -13.74 -6.22
C PHE A 214 -2.48 -13.39 -4.76
N ALA A 215 -2.14 -12.14 -4.48
CA ALA A 215 -1.85 -11.67 -3.13
C ALA A 215 -3.04 -11.86 -2.17
N ILE A 216 -4.26 -11.54 -2.60
CA ILE A 216 -5.48 -11.76 -1.81
C ILE A 216 -5.68 -13.24 -1.50
N LEU A 217 -5.45 -14.14 -2.46
CA LEU A 217 -5.56 -15.58 -2.25
C LEU A 217 -4.53 -16.07 -1.22
N VAL A 218 -3.29 -15.59 -1.30
CA VAL A 218 -2.23 -15.90 -0.33
C VAL A 218 -2.61 -15.42 1.07
N LEU A 219 -3.04 -14.16 1.22
CA LEU A 219 -3.46 -13.59 2.51
C LEU A 219 -4.69 -14.30 3.09
N THR A 220 -5.63 -14.70 2.24
CA THR A 220 -6.81 -15.47 2.65
C THR A 220 -6.41 -16.85 3.19
N LYS A 221 -5.45 -17.53 2.54
CA LYS A 221 -4.87 -18.78 3.06
C LYS A 221 -4.20 -18.55 4.41
N THR A 222 -3.41 -17.48 4.57
CA THR A 222 -2.79 -17.10 5.85
C THR A 222 -3.83 -16.91 6.95
N LYS A 223 -4.90 -16.17 6.67
CA LYS A 223 -5.98 -15.90 7.64
C LYS A 223 -6.72 -17.19 8.06
N ARG A 224 -6.97 -18.10 7.11
CA ARG A 224 -7.56 -19.41 7.41
C ARG A 224 -6.65 -20.25 8.31
N TYR A 225 -5.35 -20.24 8.06
CA TYR A 225 -4.36 -20.94 8.89
C TYR A 225 -4.40 -20.44 10.34
N ILE A 226 -4.33 -19.12 10.55
CA ILE A 226 -4.40 -18.52 11.89
C ILE A 226 -5.70 -18.91 12.61
N ARG A 227 -6.84 -18.85 11.91
CA ARG A 227 -8.14 -19.21 12.49
C ARG A 227 -8.17 -20.68 12.93
N LYS A 228 -7.56 -21.58 12.15
CA LYS A 228 -7.47 -22.99 12.48
C LYS A 228 -6.59 -23.22 13.72
N GLU A 229 -5.38 -22.67 13.74
CA GLU A 229 -4.49 -22.77 14.91
C GLU A 229 -5.14 -22.26 16.19
N ARG A 230 -5.89 -21.15 16.12
CA ARG A 230 -6.60 -20.59 17.28
C ARG A 230 -7.67 -21.54 17.81
N ASN A 231 -8.45 -22.15 16.92
CA ASN A 231 -9.51 -23.09 17.31
C ASN A 231 -8.92 -24.37 17.91
N ASP A 232 -7.84 -24.89 17.35
CA ASP A 232 -7.15 -26.08 17.86
C ASP A 232 -6.53 -25.81 19.24
N SER A 233 -5.99 -24.60 19.46
CA SER A 233 -5.43 -24.18 20.75
C SER A 233 -6.48 -23.96 21.84
N SER A 234 -7.74 -23.67 21.48
CA SER A 234 -8.84 -23.48 22.44
C SER A 234 -9.54 -24.78 22.87
N ARG A 235 -9.20 -25.91 22.24
CA ARG A 235 -9.77 -27.23 22.53
C ARG A 235 -8.87 -28.09 23.43
N ASN A 236 -7.62 -27.70 23.62
CA ASN A 236 -6.67 -28.31 24.53
C ASN A 236 -6.52 -27.45 25.79
#